data_AF-A0A819IL09-F1
#
_entry.id   AF-A0A819IL09-F1
#
_cell.length_a   1.000
_cell.length_b   1.000
_cell.length_c   1.000
_cell.angle_alpha   90.00
_cell.angle_beta   90.00
_cell.angle_gamma   90.00
#
_symmetry.space_group_name_H-M   'P 1'
#
loop_
_entity.id
_entity.type
_entity.pdbx_description
1 polymer ?
#
loop_
_entity_poly.entity_id
_entity_poly.type
_entity_poly.pdbx_seq_one_letter_code
_entity_poly.pdbx_strand_id
1 'polypeptide(L)' 'MHHGDTFDLPTNVPVLARTSNGYTAAYRVGSAFCVQFHPETSIHEFNESVQRARKNWPSMYQHVDIDEILRQAEANE' A
#
# COMPACT_ATOMS: atom_id res chain seq x y z
N MET A 1 -1.59 -4.99 -5.62
CA MET A 1 -0.41 -4.21 -5.24
C MET A 1 -0.21 -4.32 -3.75
N HIS A 2 0.81 -5.07 -3.35
CA HIS A 2 1.21 -5.25 -1.97
C HIS A 2 2.74 -5.35 -1.98
N HIS A 3 3.39 -4.75 -0.98
CA HIS A 3 4.82 -4.93 -0.78
C HIS A 3 5.03 -5.94 0.36
N GLY A 4 5.94 -6.90 0.16
CA GLY A 4 6.43 -7.80 1.21
C GLY A 4 7.68 -7.27 1.91
N ASP A 5 8.38 -6.34 1.25
CA ASP A 5 9.63 -5.75 1.71
C ASP A 5 9.41 -4.34 2.26
N THR A 6 10.36 -3.86 3.07
CA THR A 6 10.41 -2.47 3.55
C THR A 6 11.83 -1.93 3.39
N PHE A 7 12.03 -0.65 3.67
CA PHE A 7 13.33 0.01 3.51
C PHE A 7 13.82 0.59 4.84
N ASP A 8 15.13 0.45 5.08
CA ASP A 8 15.82 1.27 6.05
C ASP A 8 15.92 2.71 5.54
N LEU A 9 15.79 3.67 6.44
CA LEU A 9 15.93 5.07 6.09
C LEU A 9 17.41 5.43 5.88
N PRO A 10 17.75 6.14 4.80
CA PRO A 10 19.02 6.85 4.75
C PRO A 10 19.12 7.81 5.93
N THR A 11 20.33 8.00 6.47
CA THR A 11 20.54 8.83 7.66
C THR A 11 20.02 10.26 7.47
N ASN A 12 19.26 10.77 8.45
CA ASN A 12 18.75 12.15 8.53
C ASN A 12 17.78 12.60 7.43
N VAL A 13 17.03 11.69 6.81
CA VAL A 13 15.99 12.07 5.85
C VAL A 13 14.68 12.46 6.53
N PRO A 14 13.98 13.52 6.07
CA PRO A 14 12.65 13.83 6.58
C PRO A 14 11.66 12.72 6.27
N VAL A 15 11.01 12.20 7.32
CA VAL A 15 9.86 11.29 7.21
C VAL A 15 8.61 12.13 6.96
N LEU A 16 7.85 11.78 5.93
CA LEU A 16 6.63 12.49 5.53
C LEU A 16 5.36 11.78 6.00
N ALA A 17 5.38 10.45 6.07
CA ALA A 17 4.26 9.65 6.54
C ALA A 17 4.71 8.37 7.23
N ARG A 18 3.93 7.93 8.22
CA ARG A 18 4.05 6.63 8.86
C ARG A 18 2.71 5.90 8.79
N THR A 19 2.79 4.58 8.70
CA THR A 19 1.66 3.68 8.93
C THR A 19 1.26 3.69 10.42
N SER A 20 0.05 3.22 10.73
CA SER A 20 -0.46 3.16 12.11
C SER A 20 0.37 2.26 13.04
N ASN A 21 1.08 1.28 12.49
CA ASN A 21 2.01 0.40 13.21
C ASN A 21 3.47 0.92 13.21
N GLY A 22 3.69 2.17 12.81
CA GLY A 22 4.97 2.88 13.01
C GLY A 22 6.00 2.72 11.89
N TYR A 23 5.74 1.92 10.86
CA TYR A 23 6.64 1.81 9.71
C TYR A 23 6.59 3.06 8.84
N THR A 24 7.76 3.45 8.31
CA THR A 24 7.85 4.55 7.35
C THR A 24 7.08 4.23 6.08
N ALA A 25 6.17 5.13 5.70
CA ALA A 25 5.37 5.01 4.48
C ALA A 25 5.84 5.98 3.39
N ALA A 26 6.46 7.11 3.78
CA ALA A 26 7.03 8.07 2.84
C ALA A 26 8.18 8.88 3.47
N TYR A 27 9.18 9.23 2.66
CA TYR A 27 10.29 10.11 3.02
C TYR A 27 10.77 10.93 1.83
N ARG A 28 11.67 11.89 2.09
CA ARG A 28 12.24 12.77 1.06
C ARG A 28 13.76 12.80 1.10
N VAL A 29 14.40 12.78 -0.07
CA VAL A 29 15.86 12.98 -0.21
C VAL A 29 16.12 14.05 -1.25
N GLY A 30 16.62 15.22 -0.83
CA GLY A 30 16.80 16.36 -1.74
C GLY A 30 15.47 16.78 -2.38
N SER A 31 15.33 16.64 -3.69
CA SER A 31 14.08 16.88 -4.44
C SER A 31 13.25 15.61 -4.70
N ALA A 32 13.76 14.43 -4.36
CA ALA A 32 13.09 13.16 -4.61
C ALA A 32 12.10 12.82 -3.50
N PHE A 33 10.89 12.39 -3.88
CA PHE A 33 9.89 11.82 -2.98
C PHE A 33 9.87 10.30 -3.12
N CYS A 34 9.88 9.61 -2.00
CA CYS A 34 9.82 8.16 -1.94
C CYS A 34 8.57 7.77 -1.16
N VAL A 35 7.65 7.04 -1.80
CA VAL A 35 6.40 6.57 -1.21
C VAL A 35 6.31 5.06 -1.36
N GLN A 36 5.82 4.38 -0.33
CA GLN A 36 5.65 2.93 -0.31
C GLN A 36 4.22 2.50 -0.73
N PHE A 37 3.24 3.36 -0.45
CA PHE A 37 1.87 3.19 -0.90
C PHE A 37 1.73 3.67 -2.35
N HIS A 38 0.60 3.33 -2.99
CA HIS A 38 0.36 3.54 -4.40
C HIS A 38 -0.67 4.64 -4.65
N PRO A 39 -0.32 5.93 -4.54
CA PRO A 39 -1.25 7.04 -4.82
C PRO A 39 -1.61 7.16 -6.30
N GLU A 40 -0.88 6.48 -7.19
CA GLU A 40 -1.11 6.45 -8.63
C GLU A 40 -2.22 5.49 -9.07
N THR A 41 -2.71 4.64 -8.16
CA THR A 41 -3.62 3.54 -8.47
C THR A 41 -5.07 3.97 -8.37
N SER A 42 -5.83 3.73 -9.44
CA SER A 42 -7.29 3.86 -9.43
C SER A 42 -7.99 2.71 -8.69
N ILE A 43 -9.25 2.90 -8.26
CA ILE A 43 -10.01 1.80 -7.63
C ILE A 43 -10.14 0.59 -8.56
N HIS A 44 -10.26 0.86 -9.86
CA HIS A 44 -10.42 -0.16 -10.87
C HIS A 44 -9.18 -1.07 -10.95
N GLU A 45 -7.99 -0.47 -11.05
CA GLU A 45 -6.72 -1.19 -11.08
C GLU A 45 -6.47 -1.95 -9.76
N PHE A 46 -6.85 -1.36 -8.62
CA PHE A 46 -6.77 -2.03 -7.33
C PHE A 46 -7.66 -3.28 -7.30
N ASN A 47 -8.94 -3.16 -7.68
CA ASN A 47 -9.88 -4.27 -7.70
C ASN A 47 -9.39 -5.39 -8.63
N GLU A 48 -8.96 -5.08 -9.85
CA GLU A 48 -8.39 -6.08 -10.77
C GLU A 48 -7.18 -6.80 -10.17
N SER A 49 -6.29 -6.08 -9.46
CA SER A 49 -5.16 -6.70 -8.78
C SER A 49 -5.60 -7.63 -7.66
N VAL A 50 -6.61 -7.25 -6.88
CA VAL A 50 -7.15 -8.05 -5.77
C VAL A 50 -7.81 -9.33 -6.29
N GLN A 51 -8.67 -9.24 -7.32
CA GLN A 51 -9.33 -10.41 -7.89
C GLN A 51 -8.33 -11.42 -8.45
N ARG A 52 -7.28 -10.93 -9.11
CA ARG A 52 -6.19 -11.77 -9.62
C ARG A 52 -5.44 -12.49 -8.51
N ALA A 53 -5.11 -11.79 -7.42
CA ALA A 53 -4.46 -12.38 -6.26
C ALA A 53 -5.37 -13.39 -5.55
N ARG A 54 -6.67 -13.09 -5.38
CA ARG A 54 -7.66 -14.00 -4.81
C ARG A 54 -7.78 -15.32 -5.59
N LYS A 55 -7.71 -15.23 -6.92
CA LYS A 55 -7.72 -16.41 -7.82
C LYS A 55 -6.45 -17.25 -7.72
N ASN A 56 -5.29 -16.60 -7.75
CA ASN A 56 -4.00 -17.30 -7.87
C ASN A 56 -3.41 -17.72 -6.52
N TRP A 57 -3.69 -16.98 -5.45
CA TRP A 57 -3.14 -17.15 -4.10
C TRP A 57 -4.21 -16.89 -3.04
N PRO A 58 -5.26 -17.74 -2.95
CA PRO A 58 -6.39 -17.50 -2.05
C PRO A 58 -5.99 -17.40 -0.56
N SER A 59 -4.89 -18.06 -0.16
CA SER A 59 -4.37 -17.98 1.22
C SER A 59 -3.86 -16.59 1.60
N MET A 60 -3.51 -15.73 0.64
CA MET A 60 -3.05 -14.36 0.89
C MET A 60 -4.11 -13.51 1.62
N TYR A 61 -5.38 -13.86 1.44
CA TYR A 61 -6.52 -13.12 2.01
C TYR A 61 -7.30 -13.91 3.06
N GLN A 62 -6.78 -15.04 3.54
CA GLN A 62 -7.50 -15.92 4.47
C GLN A 62 -7.86 -15.27 5.82
N HIS A 63 -7.20 -14.15 6.17
CA HIS A 63 -7.42 -13.41 7.41
C HIS A 63 -7.76 -11.93 7.16
N VAL A 64 -8.18 -11.61 5.94
CA VAL A 64 -8.47 -10.24 5.51
C VAL A 64 -9.88 -10.19 4.94
N ASP A 65 -10.71 -9.27 5.43
CA ASP A 65 -12.02 -8.99 4.85
C ASP A 65 -11.85 -8.12 3.61
N ILE A 66 -11.61 -8.78 2.47
CA ILE A 66 -11.36 -8.10 1.20
C ILE A 66 -12.58 -7.36 0.68
N ASP A 67 -13.78 -7.87 0.95
CA ASP A 67 -15.00 -7.26 0.46
C ASP A 67 -15.24 -5.92 1.19
N GLU A 68 -14.95 -5.86 2.51
CA GLU A 68 -14.95 -4.59 3.26
C GLU A 68 -13.87 -3.60 2.77
N ILE A 69 -12.66 -4.09 2.47
CA ILE A 69 -11.57 -3.22 1.94
C ILE A 69 -11.98 -2.61 0.60
N LEU A 70 -12.55 -3.39 -0.32
CA LEU A 70 -13.03 -2.87 -1.61
C LEU A 70 -14.14 -1.84 -1.41
N ARG A 71 -15.09 -2.10 -0.50
CA ARG A 71 -16.16 -1.17 -0.16
C ARG A 71 -15.64 0.16 0.40
N GLN A 72 -14.63 0.11 1.28
CA GLN A 72 -14.03 1.33 1.81
C GLN A 72 -13.24 2.08 0.73
N ALA A 73 -12.54 1.37 -0.14
CA ALA A 73 -11.76 2.00 -1.20
C ALA A 73 -12.67 2.71 -2.23
N GLU A 74 -13.82 2.13 -2.60
CA GLU A 74 -14.84 2.80 -3.42
C GLU A 74 -15.45 4.03 -2.75
N ALA A 75 -15.62 4.02 -1.42
CA ALA A 75 -16.19 5.16 -0.69
C ALA A 75 -15.23 6.35 -0.50
N ASN A 76 -13.93 6.14 -0.71
CA ASN A 76 -12.88 7.16 -0.54
C ASN A 76 -12.26 7.61 -1.86
N GLU A 77 -12.83 7.21 -3.00
CA GLU A 77 -12.53 7.76 -4.32
C GLU A 77 -13.26 9.10 -4.53
#